data_AF-A0A1B2JC16-F1
#
_entry.id   AF-A0A1B2JC16-F1
#
_cell.length_a   1.000
_cell.length_b   1.000
_cell.length_c   1.000
_cell.angle_alpha   90.00
_cell.angle_beta   90.00
_cell.angle_gamma   90.00
#
_symmetry.space_group_name_H-M   'P 1'
#
loop_
_entity.id
_entity.type
_entity.pdbx_description
1 polymer ?
#
loop_
_entity_poly.entity_id
_entity_poly.type
_entity_poly.pdbx_seq_one_letter_code
_entity_poly.pdbx_strand_id
1 'polypeptide(L)'
;MAIETPHDPALQAPTQGKLRKSLVPGTVLILLAGRFRGKRVIYLKNLEDNTLLVSGPFKVNGVPLRRVHDSYVIATSTRISVEGLDLAKFDLAYFNSEKSGNEEDKSEADFFGDKAEKKTVSPEQIEDQKVVDKALLAEVSKVAHLEEYLAAPFSLRRGDRPHLMKF
;
A
#
# COMPACT_ATOMS: atom_id res chain seq x y z
N MET A 1 6.47 -47.35 -30.80
CA MET A 1 5.43 -46.71 -29.96
C MET A 1 6.14 -45.77 -29.01
N ALA A 2 6.25 -44.49 -29.37
CA ALA A 2 6.81 -43.47 -28.48
C ALA A 2 5.73 -43.05 -27.49
N ILE A 3 6.05 -43.10 -26.21
CA ILE A 3 5.18 -42.73 -25.09
C ILE A 3 5.30 -41.21 -24.96
N GLU A 4 4.23 -40.47 -25.28
CA GLU A 4 4.18 -39.02 -25.07
C GLU A 4 4.14 -38.71 -23.56
N THR A 5 5.06 -37.85 -23.11
CA THR A 5 5.14 -37.33 -21.75
C THR A 5 4.00 -36.34 -21.46
N PRO A 6 3.45 -36.28 -20.24
CA PRO A 6 2.34 -35.40 -19.93
C PRO A 6 2.80 -33.93 -19.92
N HIS A 7 1.93 -33.08 -20.45
CA HIS A 7 2.06 -31.64 -20.54
C HIS A 7 1.98 -31.01 -19.14
N ASP A 8 3.11 -30.56 -18.59
CA ASP A 8 3.13 -29.73 -17.39
C ASP A 8 2.41 -28.40 -17.69
N PRO A 9 1.34 -28.03 -16.98
CA PRO A 9 0.73 -26.73 -17.15
C PRO A 9 1.68 -25.70 -16.55
N ALA A 10 2.37 -24.96 -17.41
CA ALA A 10 3.12 -23.78 -17.00
C ALA A 10 2.22 -22.91 -16.11
N LEU A 11 2.73 -22.53 -14.93
CA LEU A 11 2.06 -21.64 -13.98
C LEU A 11 1.60 -20.39 -14.72
N GLN A 12 0.31 -20.31 -15.02
CA GLN A 12 -0.26 -19.18 -15.73
C GLN A 12 -0.07 -17.94 -14.87
N ALA A 13 0.67 -16.95 -15.39
CA ALA A 13 0.87 -15.69 -14.69
C ALA A 13 -0.50 -15.14 -14.28
N PRO A 14 -0.66 -14.67 -13.02
CA PRO A 14 -1.96 -14.25 -12.52
C PRO A 14 -2.53 -13.18 -13.44
N THR A 15 -3.65 -13.50 -14.09
CA THR A 15 -4.37 -12.55 -14.95
C THR A 15 -4.72 -11.31 -14.14
N GLN A 16 -4.48 -10.11 -14.69
CA GLN A 16 -4.82 -8.88 -13.99
C GLN A 16 -6.31 -8.86 -13.63
N GLY A 17 -6.58 -8.86 -12.32
CA GLY A 17 -7.92 -8.87 -11.78
C GLY A 17 -8.60 -7.54 -12.07
N LYS A 18 -9.86 -7.59 -12.50
CA LYS A 18 -10.65 -6.39 -12.72
C LYS A 18 -10.81 -5.62 -11.41
N LEU A 19 -10.26 -4.41 -11.35
CA LEU A 19 -10.47 -3.53 -10.20
C LEU A 19 -11.95 -3.21 -9.97
N ARG A 20 -12.31 -3.07 -8.69
CA ARG A 20 -13.64 -2.62 -8.28
C ARG A 20 -13.88 -1.19 -8.76
N LYS A 21 -15.10 -0.89 -9.23
CA LYS A 21 -15.48 0.44 -9.74
C LYS A 21 -15.33 1.57 -8.72
N SER A 22 -15.33 1.26 -7.43
CA SER A 22 -15.15 2.23 -6.34
C SER A 22 -13.70 2.69 -6.18
N LEU A 23 -12.73 1.94 -6.69
CA LEU A 23 -11.30 2.26 -6.58
C LEU A 23 -10.88 3.20 -7.71
N VAL A 24 -11.11 4.49 -7.49
CA VAL A 24 -10.69 5.56 -8.40
C VAL A 24 -9.49 6.29 -7.77
N PRO A 25 -8.41 6.58 -8.52
CA PRO A 25 -7.29 7.39 -8.02
C PRO A 25 -7.76 8.62 -7.25
N GLY A 26 -7.19 8.87 -6.08
CA GLY A 26 -7.59 9.95 -5.17
C GLY A 26 -8.68 9.62 -4.17
N THR A 27 -9.27 8.44 -4.27
CA THR A 27 -10.25 7.97 -3.27
C THR A 27 -9.56 7.72 -1.93
N VAL A 28 -10.20 8.14 -0.84
CA VAL A 28 -9.73 7.79 0.51
C VAL A 28 -10.11 6.34 0.81
N LEU A 29 -9.15 5.62 1.34
CA LEU A 29 -9.17 4.19 1.60
C LEU A 29 -9.03 3.95 3.10
N ILE A 30 -9.71 2.95 3.63
CA ILE A 30 -9.52 2.47 5.00
C ILE A 30 -8.78 1.14 4.93
N LEU A 31 -7.60 1.07 5.56
CA LEU A 31 -6.83 -0.16 5.68
C LEU A 31 -7.44 -1.08 6.73
N LEU A 32 -7.70 -2.33 6.39
CA LEU A 32 -8.31 -3.30 7.31
C LEU A 32 -7.29 -4.19 8.01
N ALA A 33 -6.15 -4.45 7.37
CA ALA A 33 -5.15 -5.41 7.82
C ALA A 33 -3.76 -4.81 7.95
N GLY A 34 -2.87 -5.53 8.64
CA GLY A 34 -1.46 -5.18 8.80
C GLY A 34 -1.18 -4.14 9.90
N ARG A 35 0.04 -3.58 9.85
CA ARG A 35 0.57 -2.63 10.84
C ARG A 35 -0.25 -1.33 10.92
N PHE A 36 -0.85 -0.93 9.80
CA PHE A 36 -1.58 0.32 9.61
C PHE A 36 -3.10 0.13 9.56
N ARG A 37 -3.63 -0.98 10.11
CA ARG A 37 -5.07 -1.21 10.19
C ARG A 37 -5.82 -0.04 10.85
N GLY A 38 -7.01 0.26 10.36
CA GLY A 38 -7.84 1.40 10.75
C GLY A 38 -7.36 2.74 10.21
N LYS A 39 -6.16 2.85 9.62
CA LYS A 39 -5.69 4.12 9.07
C LYS A 39 -6.44 4.46 7.78
N ARG A 40 -6.72 5.75 7.61
CA ARG A 40 -7.28 6.32 6.39
C ARG A 40 -6.15 6.85 5.53
N VAL A 41 -6.13 6.48 4.27
CA VAL A 41 -5.00 6.67 3.35
C VAL A 41 -5.53 6.99 1.96
N ILE A 42 -4.72 7.61 1.10
CA ILE A 42 -5.13 8.07 -0.22
C ILE A 42 -4.64 7.07 -1.26
N TYR A 43 -5.54 6.65 -2.15
CA TYR A 43 -5.20 5.80 -3.30
C TYR A 43 -4.53 6.62 -4.40
N LEU A 44 -3.39 6.15 -4.92
CA LEU A 44 -2.65 6.85 -5.96
C LEU A 44 -2.78 6.16 -7.33
N LYS A 45 -2.30 4.92 -7.45
CA LYS A 45 -2.18 4.19 -8.72
C LYS A 45 -2.33 2.67 -8.50
N ASN A 46 -2.83 1.96 -9.51
CA ASN A 46 -2.79 0.49 -9.55
C ASN A 46 -1.44 -0.01 -10.09
N LEU A 47 -0.85 -1.01 -9.44
CA LEU A 47 0.36 -1.68 -9.92
C LEU A 47 0.01 -2.92 -10.75
N GLU A 48 1.00 -3.45 -11.45
CA GLU A 48 0.86 -4.57 -12.39
C GLU A 48 0.48 -5.91 -11.71
N ASP A 49 0.70 -6.03 -10.41
CA ASP A 49 0.39 -7.21 -9.59
C ASP A 49 -1.01 -7.16 -8.95
N ASN A 50 -1.88 -6.26 -9.41
CA ASN A 50 -3.19 -5.96 -8.81
C ASN A 50 -3.10 -5.42 -7.37
N THR A 51 -1.94 -4.90 -6.95
CA THR A 51 -1.84 -4.14 -5.69
C THR A 51 -1.99 -2.64 -5.94
N LEU A 52 -2.43 -1.94 -4.91
CA LEU A 52 -2.67 -0.51 -4.92
C LEU A 52 -1.45 0.21 -4.32
N LEU A 53 -1.00 1.25 -4.99
CA LEU A 53 -0.10 2.25 -4.41
C LEU A 53 -0.92 3.20 -3.55
N VAL A 54 -0.53 3.29 -2.30
CA VAL A 54 -1.25 4.05 -1.29
C VAL A 54 -0.27 4.93 -0.53
N SER A 55 -0.68 6.17 -0.23
CA SER A 55 0.04 7.05 0.69
C SER A 55 -0.93 7.65 1.70
N GLY A 56 -0.60 7.58 2.99
CA GLY A 56 -1.21 8.47 3.98
C GLY A 56 -0.19 9.55 4.28
N PRO A 57 -0.43 10.85 3.96
CA PRO A 57 0.57 11.90 4.13
C PRO A 57 1.34 11.73 5.44
N PHE A 58 2.63 11.36 5.38
CA PHE A 58 3.31 10.67 6.49
C PHE A 58 3.29 11.49 7.78
N LYS A 59 3.29 12.81 7.64
CA LYS A 59 3.15 13.80 8.72
C LYS A 59 1.82 13.70 9.49
N VAL A 60 0.73 13.29 8.85
CA VAL A 60 -0.63 13.28 9.42
C VAL A 60 -0.95 11.95 10.12
N ASN A 61 -0.68 10.84 9.46
CA ASN A 61 -1.18 9.51 9.85
C ASN A 61 -0.07 8.45 9.97
N GLY A 62 1.17 8.77 9.58
CA GLY A 62 2.36 7.93 9.74
C GLY A 62 2.43 6.73 8.80
N VAL A 63 1.70 6.77 7.67
CA VAL A 63 1.67 5.66 6.71
C VAL A 63 2.49 6.04 5.47
N PRO A 64 3.69 5.46 5.26
CA PRO A 64 4.49 5.79 4.09
C PRO A 64 3.84 5.28 2.80
N LEU A 65 4.44 5.60 1.67
CA LEU A 65 4.18 4.96 0.38
C LEU A 65 4.27 3.45 0.54
N ARG A 66 3.14 2.78 0.34
CA ARG A 66 2.96 1.37 0.65
C ARG A 66 2.12 0.70 -0.43
N ARG A 67 2.50 -0.53 -0.78
CA ARG A 67 1.68 -1.44 -1.56
C ARG A 67 0.66 -2.15 -0.67
N VAL A 68 -0.60 -2.15 -1.10
CA VAL A 68 -1.70 -2.82 -0.38
C VAL A 68 -2.60 -3.54 -1.38
N HIS A 69 -2.99 -4.77 -1.06
CA HIS A 69 -3.96 -5.50 -1.88
C HIS A 69 -5.37 -4.94 -1.72
N ASP A 70 -6.13 -4.87 -2.81
CA ASP A 70 -7.45 -4.24 -2.86
C ASP A 70 -8.46 -4.85 -1.86
N SER A 71 -8.36 -6.15 -1.61
CA SER A 71 -9.26 -6.90 -0.73
C SER A 71 -9.16 -6.49 0.74
N TYR A 72 -8.05 -5.88 1.15
CA TYR A 72 -7.84 -5.38 2.53
C TYR A 72 -8.19 -3.91 2.71
N VAL A 73 -8.96 -3.37 1.77
CA VAL A 73 -9.29 -1.95 1.73
C VAL A 73 -10.79 -1.75 1.58
N ILE A 74 -11.33 -0.79 2.34
CA ILE A 74 -12.64 -0.19 2.06
C ILE A 74 -12.42 1.13 1.33
N ALA A 75 -13.01 1.26 0.14
CA ALA A 75 -13.05 2.54 -0.58
C ALA A 75 -14.18 3.39 -0.02
N THR A 76 -13.88 4.63 0.40
CA THR A 76 -14.90 5.58 0.81
C THR A 76 -15.38 6.41 -0.37
N SER A 77 -16.40 7.22 -0.14
CA SER A 77 -16.99 8.15 -1.09
C SER A 77 -16.18 9.44 -1.24
N THR A 78 -15.31 9.76 -0.28
CA THR A 78 -14.45 10.94 -0.29
C THR A 78 -13.33 10.79 -1.31
N ARG A 79 -13.17 11.80 -2.17
CA ARG A 79 -12.15 11.85 -3.22
C ARG A 79 -11.39 13.16 -3.18
N ILE A 80 -10.12 13.09 -3.56
CA ILE A 80 -9.17 14.18 -3.62
C ILE A 80 -8.56 14.17 -5.02
N SER A 81 -8.22 15.33 -5.59
CA SER A 81 -7.52 15.36 -6.87
C SER A 81 -6.08 14.87 -6.71
N VAL A 82 -5.63 14.01 -7.61
CA VAL A 82 -4.25 13.47 -7.67
C VAL A 82 -3.59 13.81 -9.00
N GLU A 83 -4.22 14.70 -9.76
CA GLU A 83 -3.74 15.13 -11.07
C GLU A 83 -2.44 15.95 -10.88
N GLY A 84 -1.35 15.50 -11.52
CA GLY A 84 -0.04 16.15 -11.45
C GLY A 84 1.01 15.47 -10.56
N LEU A 85 0.73 14.28 -10.00
CA LEU A 85 1.76 13.46 -9.37
C LEU A 85 2.49 12.58 -10.39
N ASP A 86 3.81 12.66 -10.41
CA ASP A 86 4.66 11.75 -11.19
C ASP A 86 4.78 10.40 -10.48
N LEU A 87 3.87 9.48 -10.83
CA LEU A 87 3.78 8.14 -10.23
C LEU A 87 4.45 7.04 -11.08
N ALA A 88 5.14 7.41 -12.15
CA ALA A 88 5.80 6.48 -13.06
C ALA A 88 7.01 5.77 -12.42
N LYS A 89 7.66 6.40 -11.44
CA LYS A 89 8.81 5.83 -10.74
C LYS A 89 8.44 4.66 -9.80
N PHE A 90 7.18 4.62 -9.34
CA PHE A 90 6.73 3.71 -8.29
C PHE A 90 6.11 2.43 -8.86
N ASP A 91 6.98 1.51 -9.28
CA ASP A 91 6.58 0.18 -9.76
C ASP A 91 6.99 -0.93 -8.78
N LEU A 92 6.70 -2.19 -9.14
CA LEU A 92 6.95 -3.35 -8.27
C LEU A 92 8.42 -3.47 -7.85
N ALA A 93 9.33 -3.21 -8.80
CA ALA A 93 10.77 -3.26 -8.57
C ALA A 93 11.23 -2.26 -7.49
N TYR A 94 10.60 -1.09 -7.41
CA TYR A 94 10.92 -0.06 -6.42
C TYR A 94 10.64 -0.51 -4.98
N PHE A 95 9.59 -1.32 -4.78
CA PHE A 95 9.17 -1.77 -3.45
C PHE A 95 9.69 -3.16 -3.07
N ASN A 96 10.35 -3.86 -3.98
CA ASN A 96 10.97 -5.13 -3.65
C ASN A 96 12.12 -4.84 -2.68
N SER A 97 12.10 -5.47 -1.51
CA SER A 97 13.25 -5.33 -0.61
C SER A 97 14.47 -5.88 -1.33
N GLU A 98 15.59 -5.16 -1.25
CA GLU A 98 16.89 -5.76 -1.55
C GLU A 98 16.95 -7.08 -0.78
N LYS A 99 17.13 -8.20 -1.51
CA LYS A 99 17.38 -9.49 -0.88
C LYS A 99 18.64 -9.27 -0.06
N SER A 100 18.56 -9.46 1.26
CA SER A 100 19.76 -9.46 2.08
C SER A 100 20.75 -10.43 1.43
N GLY A 101 21.89 -9.90 0.98
CA GLY A 101 22.92 -10.71 0.34
C GLY A 101 23.27 -11.92 1.19
N ASN A 102 23.47 -13.03 0.50
CA ASN A 102 24.02 -14.30 0.96
C ASN A 102 23.27 -15.00 2.11
N GLU A 103 22.41 -15.95 1.75
CA GLU A 103 21.97 -17.04 2.63
C GLU A 103 23.12 -18.03 2.96
N GLU A 104 24.27 -17.90 2.31
CA GLU A 104 25.39 -18.86 2.40
C GLU A 104 26.31 -18.68 3.63
N ASP A 105 26.31 -17.51 4.30
CA ASP A 105 27.26 -17.19 5.39
C ASP A 105 26.61 -16.97 6.78
N LYS A 106 25.38 -17.44 7.02
CA LYS A 106 24.72 -17.27 8.34
C LYS A 106 25.00 -18.46 9.24
N SER A 107 25.90 -18.29 10.20
CA SER A 107 26.12 -19.24 11.29
C SER A 107 24.87 -19.35 12.18
N GLU A 108 24.59 -20.52 12.77
CA GLU A 108 23.42 -20.70 13.67
C GLU A 108 23.42 -19.70 14.84
N ALA A 109 24.60 -19.23 15.28
CA ALA A 109 24.75 -18.26 16.36
C ALA A 109 24.24 -16.85 16.00
N ASP A 110 24.36 -16.43 14.74
CA ASP A 110 23.87 -15.13 14.26
C ASP A 110 22.36 -15.13 14.00
N PHE A 111 21.75 -16.31 13.84
CA PHE A 111 20.31 -16.47 13.63
C PHE A 111 19.48 -16.30 14.92
N PHE A 112 20.03 -16.71 16.07
CA PHE A 112 19.40 -16.55 17.40
C PHE A 112 19.87 -15.29 18.16
N GLY A 113 20.81 -14.53 17.61
CA GLY A 113 21.28 -13.28 18.19
C GLY A 113 20.24 -12.17 18.13
N ASP A 114 20.12 -11.40 19.21
CA ASP A 114 19.16 -10.29 19.42
C ASP A 114 19.33 -9.08 18.46
N LYS A 115 20.15 -9.22 17.43
CA LYS A 115 20.42 -8.19 16.41
C LYS A 115 19.67 -8.52 15.12
N ALA A 116 18.35 -8.58 15.20
CA ALA A 116 17.55 -8.36 14.01
C ALA A 116 17.80 -6.90 13.55
N GLU A 117 18.70 -6.72 12.59
CA GLU A 117 18.99 -5.42 12.00
C GLU A 117 17.67 -4.79 11.56
N LYS A 118 17.30 -3.69 12.22
CA LYS A 118 16.13 -2.91 11.83
C LYS A 118 16.40 -2.43 10.42
N LYS A 119 15.61 -2.92 9.45
CA LYS A 119 15.64 -2.43 8.07
C LYS A 119 15.65 -0.91 8.07
N THR A 120 16.79 -0.32 7.74
CA THR A 120 16.95 1.13 7.62
C THR A 120 16.29 1.56 6.32
N VAL A 121 15.48 2.61 6.39
CA VAL A 121 14.81 3.17 5.21
C VAL A 121 15.87 3.90 4.38
N SER A 122 15.89 3.67 3.07
CA SER A 122 16.86 4.34 2.20
C SER A 122 16.60 5.86 2.16
N PRO A 123 17.65 6.70 2.05
CA PRO A 123 17.48 8.15 1.98
C PRO A 123 16.64 8.57 0.78
N GLU A 124 16.70 7.83 -0.33
CA GLU A 124 15.91 8.07 -1.53
C GLU A 124 14.40 7.92 -1.28
N GLN A 125 13.97 6.89 -0.54
CA GLN A 125 12.57 6.69 -0.19
C GLN A 125 12.02 7.82 0.69
N ILE A 126 12.86 8.41 1.54
CA ILE A 126 12.48 9.55 2.38
C ILE A 126 12.25 10.80 1.52
N GLU A 127 13.12 11.07 0.55
CA GLU A 127 12.96 12.23 -0.34
C GLU A 127 11.76 12.07 -1.27
N ASP A 128 11.59 10.88 -1.87
CA ASP A 128 10.42 10.56 -2.69
C ASP A 128 9.11 10.74 -1.90
N GLN A 129 9.08 10.31 -0.63
CA GLN A 129 7.94 10.50 0.26
C GLN A 129 7.64 11.99 0.48
N LYS A 130 8.65 12.81 0.76
CA LYS A 130 8.47 14.25 1.01
C LYS A 130 7.87 14.97 -0.20
N VAL A 131 8.31 14.60 -1.41
CA VAL A 131 7.80 15.18 -2.67
C VAL A 131 6.31 14.87 -2.84
N VAL A 132 5.93 13.59 -2.68
CA VAL A 132 4.53 13.16 -2.80
C VAL A 132 3.67 13.78 -1.70
N ASP A 133 4.14 13.77 -0.45
CA ASP A 133 3.39 14.31 0.69
C ASP A 133 3.14 15.81 0.55
N LYS A 134 4.10 16.58 0.04
CA LYS A 134 3.94 18.03 -0.17
C LYS A 134 2.78 18.33 -1.10
N ALA A 135 2.67 17.58 -2.20
CA ALA A 135 1.59 17.75 -3.16
C ALA A 135 0.24 17.28 -2.59
N LEU A 136 0.20 16.15 -1.87
CA LEU A 136 -1.02 15.67 -1.24
C LEU A 136 -1.54 16.62 -0.14
N LEU A 137 -0.65 17.18 0.69
CA LEU A 137 -1.04 18.13 1.74
C LEU A 137 -1.62 19.43 1.18
N ALA A 138 -1.11 19.89 0.03
CA ALA A 138 -1.65 21.07 -0.64
C ALA A 138 -3.10 20.86 -1.12
N GLU A 139 -3.47 19.63 -1.49
CA GLU A 139 -4.84 19.31 -1.88
C GLU A 139 -5.73 19.02 -0.67
N VAL A 140 -5.19 18.30 0.33
CA VAL A 140 -5.92 17.95 1.55
C VAL A 140 -6.35 19.19 2.32
N SER A 141 -5.50 20.21 2.40
CA SER A 141 -5.80 21.47 3.10
C SER A 141 -6.91 22.30 2.44
N LYS A 142 -7.25 22.05 1.17
CA LYS A 142 -8.38 22.71 0.48
C LYS A 142 -9.74 22.20 0.97
N VAL A 143 -9.79 20.97 1.49
CA VAL A 143 -11.02 20.35 1.98
C VAL A 143 -11.07 20.50 3.50
N ALA A 144 -12.10 21.21 3.98
CA ALA A 144 -12.29 21.41 5.41
C ALA A 144 -12.32 20.08 6.19
N HIS A 145 -11.62 20.04 7.32
CA HIS A 145 -11.53 18.90 8.24
C HIS A 145 -10.93 17.60 7.67
N LEU A 146 -10.38 17.61 6.45
CA LEU A 146 -9.86 16.39 5.83
C LEU A 146 -8.54 15.92 6.48
N GLU A 147 -7.71 16.85 6.96
CA GLU A 147 -6.50 16.50 7.73
C GLU A 147 -6.85 15.74 9.02
N GLU A 148 -7.83 16.26 9.78
CA GLU A 148 -8.33 15.63 11.01
C GLU A 148 -8.96 14.26 10.71
N TYR A 149 -9.70 14.17 9.60
CA TYR A 149 -10.27 12.92 9.12
C TYR A 149 -9.19 11.89 8.79
N LEU A 150 -8.12 12.26 8.09
CA LEU A 150 -7.02 11.35 7.74
C LEU A 150 -6.19 10.94 8.96
N ALA A 151 -6.03 11.82 9.96
CA ALA A 151 -5.34 11.53 11.21
C ALA A 151 -6.11 10.52 12.09
N ALA A 152 -7.44 10.63 12.12
CA ALA A 152 -8.29 9.80 12.96
C ALA A 152 -8.37 8.35 12.44
N PRO A 153 -8.13 7.34 13.29
CA PRO A 153 -8.31 5.94 12.91
C PRO A 153 -9.79 5.57 12.82
N PHE A 154 -10.12 4.71 11.86
CA PHE A 154 -11.41 4.03 11.78
C PHE A 154 -11.48 2.91 12.82
N SER A 155 -12.56 2.91 13.60
CA SER A 155 -12.92 1.83 14.51
C SER A 155 -14.44 1.71 14.54
N LEU A 156 -14.92 0.51 14.84
CA LEU A 156 -16.34 0.24 15.07
C LEU A 156 -16.59 0.29 16.57
N ARG A 157 -17.61 1.04 16.98
CA ARG A 157 -18.09 1.10 18.37
C ARG A 157 -19.28 0.17 18.56
N ARG A 158 -19.64 -0.03 19.83
CA ARG A 158 -20.83 -0.82 20.18
C ARG A 158 -22.07 -0.15 19.57
N GLY A 159 -22.78 -0.90 18.73
CA GLY A 159 -23.97 -0.42 18.01
C GLY A 159 -23.74 -0.12 16.53
N ASP A 160 -22.49 0.04 16.11
CA ASP A 160 -22.14 0.24 14.70
C ASP A 160 -22.39 -1.03 13.89
N ARG A 161 -23.05 -0.87 12.74
CA ARG A 161 -23.43 -1.97 11.83
C ARG A 161 -22.83 -1.72 10.44
N PRO A 162 -21.68 -2.34 10.10
CA PRO A 162 -20.98 -2.08 8.84
C PRO A 162 -21.82 -2.30 7.58
N HIS A 163 -22.76 -3.24 7.61
CA HIS A 163 -23.68 -3.51 6.49
C HIS A 163 -24.71 -2.38 6.25
N LEU A 164 -24.89 -1.47 7.22
CA LEU A 164 -25.73 -0.28 7.09
C LEU A 164 -24.90 0.99 6.83
N MET A 165 -23.58 0.94 7.05
CA MET A 165 -22.70 2.06 6.82
C MET A 165 -22.49 2.27 5.32
N LYS A 166 -22.58 3.53 4.90
CA LYS A 166 -22.18 3.95 3.56
C LYS A 166 -20.77 4.49 3.66
N PHE A 167 -19.85 3.79 3.02
CA PHE A 167 -18.46 4.20 2.93
C PHE A 167 -18.29 5.14 1.75
#